data_AF-A0A0E3ST10-F1
#
_entry.id   AF-A0A0E3ST10-F1
#
_cell.length_a   1.000
_cell.length_b   1.000
_cell.length_c   1.000
_cell.angle_alpha   90.00
_cell.angle_beta   90.00
_cell.angle_gamma   90.00
#
_symmetry.space_group_name_H-M   'P 1'
#
loop_
_entity.id
_entity.type
_entity.pdbx_description
1 polymer ?
#
loop_
_entity_poly.entity_id
_entity_poly.type
_entity_poly.pdbx_seq_one_letter_code
_entity_poly.pdbx_strand_id
1 'polypeptide(L)' 'MMGTVTPPDITYETLTAEEEHEDEHEEHPPYTDETIKIAIREGKDPAGEELDYTMPKWDMSDKDIEDLIDYLKTL' A
#
# COMPACT_ATOMS: atom_id res chain seq x y z
N MET A 1 -11.67 10.44 -15.69
CA MET A 1 -12.95 10.00 -15.09
C MET A 1 -12.77 10.04 -13.59
N MET A 2 -13.81 10.38 -12.82
CA MET A 2 -13.80 10.21 -11.38
C MET A 2 -14.45 8.85 -11.09
N GLY A 3 -13.64 7.89 -10.63
CA GLY A 3 -14.08 6.55 -10.21
C GLY A 3 -14.15 6.47 -8.70
N THR A 4 -14.93 5.53 -8.17
CA THR A 4 -15.00 5.22 -6.74
C THR A 4 -14.83 3.72 -6.58
N VAL A 5 -13.85 3.31 -5.78
CA VAL A 5 -13.64 1.92 -5.37
C VAL A 5 -13.73 1.84 -3.84
N THR A 6 -14.15 0.69 -3.32
CA THR A 6 -13.96 0.40 -1.89
C THR A 6 -12.52 -0.06 -1.71
N PRO A 7 -11.69 0.62 -0.91
CA PRO A 7 -10.33 0.18 -0.70
C PRO A 7 -10.30 -1.18 0.02
N PRO A 8 -9.32 -2.03 -0.28
CA PRO A 8 -9.11 -3.28 0.45
C PRO A 8 -8.67 -3.01 1.89
N ASP A 9 -8.52 -4.07 2.68
CA ASP A 9 -7.89 -3.97 4.00
C ASP A 9 -6.40 -3.61 3.83
N ILE A 10 -6.02 -2.47 4.40
CA ILE A 10 -4.66 -1.92 4.33
C ILE A 10 -3.96 -1.91 5.70
N THR A 11 -4.41 -2.76 6.64
CA THR A 11 -3.69 -2.95 7.91
C THR A 11 -2.29 -3.50 7.66
N TYR A 12 -1.35 -3.18 8.56
CA TYR A 12 0.03 -3.60 8.42
C TYR A 12 0.16 -5.13 8.39
N GLU A 13 -0.64 -5.83 9.21
CA GLU A 13 -0.69 -7.29 9.22
C GLU A 13 -1.12 -7.85 7.86
N THR A 14 -2.20 -7.33 7.27
CA THR A 14 -2.68 -7.78 5.96
C THR A 14 -1.68 -7.50 4.84
N LEU A 15 -1.07 -6.31 4.81
CA LEU A 15 -0.12 -5.93 3.75
C LEU A 15 1.18 -6.76 3.79
N THR A 16 1.63 -7.16 4.98
CA THR A 16 2.90 -7.88 5.17
C THR A 16 2.75 -9.40 5.26
N ALA A 17 1.52 -9.91 5.20
CA ALA A 17 1.24 -11.33 5.19
C ALA A 17 1.75 -12.00 3.89
N GLU A 18 2.18 -13.25 4.00
CA GLU A 18 2.57 -14.08 2.85
C GLU A 18 1.37 -14.71 2.12
N GLU A 19 0.14 -14.47 2.59
CA GLU A 19 -1.05 -15.15 2.06
C GLU A 19 -1.46 -14.62 0.68
N GLU A 20 -1.94 -15.53 -0.17
CA GLU A 20 -2.50 -15.20 -1.49
C GLU A 20 -3.76 -14.35 -1.28
N HIS A 21 -3.68 -13.06 -1.65
CA HIS A 21 -4.87 -12.21 -1.72
C HIS A 21 -5.88 -12.88 -2.69
N GLU A 22 -7.11 -13.11 -2.25
CA GLU A 22 -8.18 -13.71 -3.07
C GLU A 22 -8.57 -12.85 -4.28
N ASP A 23 -8.03 -11.63 -4.37
CA ASP A 23 -8.22 -10.72 -5.49
C ASP A 23 -7.38 -11.16 -6.69
N GLU A 24 -8.07 -11.56 -7.76
CA GLU A 24 -7.56 -12.13 -9.02
C GLU A 24 -6.59 -11.21 -9.82
N HIS A 25 -6.14 -10.09 -9.24
CA HIS A 25 -5.53 -8.99 -9.98
C HIS A 25 -4.09 -8.62 -9.62
N GLU A 26 -3.52 -9.02 -8.48
CA GLU A 26 -2.16 -8.59 -8.13
C GLU A 26 -1.34 -9.70 -7.45
N GLU A 27 -0.69 -10.55 -8.26
CA GLU A 27 0.42 -11.41 -7.82
C GLU A 27 1.65 -10.53 -7.52
N HIS A 28 1.68 -9.89 -6.35
CA HIS A 28 2.86 -9.20 -5.85
C HIS A 28 3.45 -9.94 -4.65
N PRO A 29 4.76 -9.83 -4.37
CA PRO A 29 5.31 -10.29 -3.11
C PRO A 29 4.69 -9.51 -1.93
N PRO A 30 4.81 -10.01 -0.69
CA PRO A 30 4.34 -9.29 0.48
C PRO A 30 4.94 -7.90 0.56
N TYR A 31 4.18 -6.95 1.10
CA TYR A 31 4.71 -5.62 1.32
C TYR A 31 5.80 -5.64 2.41
N THR A 32 6.69 -4.66 2.31
CA THR A 32 7.72 -4.32 3.30
C THR A 32 7.53 -2.85 3.68
N ASP A 33 8.16 -2.40 4.77
CA ASP A 33 8.16 -0.97 5.12
C ASP A 33 8.55 -0.07 3.94
N GLU A 34 9.51 -0.49 3.13
CA GLU A 34 9.96 0.26 1.96
C GLU A 34 8.91 0.29 0.85
N THR A 35 8.31 -0.86 0.52
CA THR A 35 7.31 -0.92 -0.55
C THR A 35 5.99 -0.27 -0.14
N ILE A 36 5.62 -0.25 1.16
CA ILE A 36 4.47 0.54 1.64
C ILE A 36 4.75 2.04 1.45
N LYS A 37 5.97 2.51 1.74
CA LYS A 37 6.34 3.92 1.48
C LYS A 37 6.22 4.27 0.00
N ILE A 38 6.65 3.37 -0.89
CA ILE A 38 6.53 3.53 -2.34
C ILE A 38 5.05 3.54 -2.76
N ALA A 39 4.22 2.63 -2.25
CA ALA A 39 2.79 2.60 -2.53
C ALA A 39 2.10 3.93 -2.16
N ILE A 40 2.39 4.47 -0.99
CA ILE A 40 1.79 5.71 -0.50
C ILE A 40 2.22 6.93 -1.32
N ARG A 41 3.50 7.03 -1.72
CA ARG A 41 4.04 8.21 -2.42
C ARG A 41 3.91 8.13 -3.93
N GLU A 42 4.20 6.96 -4.48
CA GLU A 42 4.30 6.73 -5.93
C GLU A 42 3.11 5.95 -6.48
N GLY A 43 2.29 5.31 -5.64
CA GLY A 43 1.16 4.50 -6.09
C GLY A 43 1.61 3.26 -6.85
N LYS A 44 2.66 2.58 -6.37
CA LYS A 44 3.13 1.32 -6.93
C LYS A 44 3.12 0.20 -5.91
N ASP A 45 2.79 -0.99 -6.36
CA ASP A 45 2.81 -2.21 -5.55
C ASP A 45 4.26 -2.72 -5.31
N PRO A 46 4.45 -3.83 -4.57
CA PRO A 46 5.76 -4.44 -4.33
C PRO A 46 6.40 -5.06 -5.57
N ALA A 47 5.64 -5.34 -6.63
CA ALA A 47 6.15 -5.79 -7.92
C ALA A 47 6.59 -4.61 -8.81
N GLY A 48 6.22 -3.38 -8.44
CA GLY A 48 6.49 -2.14 -9.18
C GLY A 48 5.40 -1.75 -10.17
N GLU A 49 4.27 -2.46 -10.18
CA GLU A 49 3.10 -2.15 -11.01
C GLU A 49 2.30 -0.97 -10.42
N GLU A 50 1.64 -0.20 -11.27
CA GLU A 50 0.84 0.95 -10.80
C GLU A 50 -0.45 0.46 -10.15
N LEU A 51 -0.73 0.97 -8.94
CA LEU A 51 -1.99 0.77 -8.25
C LEU A 51 -3.15 1.43 -9.01
N ASP A 52 -4.38 1.01 -8.70
CA ASP A 52 -5.58 1.61 -9.27
C ASP A 52 -5.56 3.14 -9.14
N TYR A 53 -5.97 3.85 -10.20
CA TYR A 53 -5.93 5.31 -10.28
C TYR A 53 -6.79 6.03 -9.24
N THR A 54 -7.69 5.32 -8.56
CA THR A 54 -8.48 5.84 -7.43
C THR A 54 -7.71 5.83 -6.12
N MET A 55 -6.60 5.09 -6.03
CA MET A 55 -5.72 5.09 -4.87
C MET A 55 -4.98 6.44 -4.76
N PRO A 56 -5.09 7.14 -3.62
CA PRO A 56 -4.46 8.44 -3.45
C PRO A 56 -2.94 8.32 -3.27
N LYS A 57 -2.20 9.21 -3.93
CA LYS A 57 -0.76 9.40 -3.72
C LYS A 57 -0.56 10.58 -2.78
N TRP A 58 0.28 10.42 -1.75
CA TRP A 58 0.49 11.42 -0.72
C TRP A 58 1.92 11.98 -0.77
N ASP A 59 2.02 13.31 -0.83
CA ASP A 59 3.30 14.01 -0.71
C ASP A 59 3.61 14.24 0.78
N MET A 60 4.59 13.51 1.31
CA MET A 60 4.96 13.51 2.72
C MET A 60 6.48 13.52 2.88
N SER A 61 6.98 14.15 3.94
CA SER A 61 8.40 14.10 4.28
C SER A 61 8.82 12.69 4.71
N ASP A 62 10.13 12.39 4.70
CA ASP A 62 10.64 11.08 5.15
C ASP A 62 10.31 10.81 6.61
N LYS A 63 10.33 11.85 7.44
CA LYS A 63 9.94 11.74 8.84
C LYS A 63 8.46 11.37 8.99
N ASP A 64 7.57 12.04 8.25
CA ASP A 64 6.13 11.83 8.40
C ASP A 64 5.73 10.43 7.93
N ILE A 65 6.35 9.92 6.85
CA ILE A 65 6.04 8.58 6.36
C ILE A 65 6.62 7.50 7.29
N GLU A 66 7.76 7.74 7.93
CA GLU A 66 8.29 6.84 8.97
C GLU A 66 7.37 6.79 10.19
N ASP A 67 6.93 7.94 10.70
CA ASP A 67 5.99 8.02 11.81
C ASP A 67 4.65 7.33 11.46
N LEU A 68 4.19 7.42 10.20
CA LEU A 68 3.00 6.72 9.71
C LEU A 68 3.18 5.20 9.69
N ILE A 69 4.28 4.68 9.15
CA ILE A 69 4.55 3.24 9.15
C ILE A 69 4.60 2.70 10.59
N ASP A 70 5.25 3.42 11.50
CA ASP A 70 5.30 3.05 12.91
C ASP A 70 3.91 3.02 13.55
N TYR A 71 3.03 3.97 13.20
CA TYR A 71 1.64 3.95 13.66
C TYR A 71 0.85 2.75 13.11
N LEU A 72 0.99 2.44 11.80
CA LEU A 72 0.29 1.31 11.18
C LEU A 72 0.63 -0.03 11.85
N LYS A 73 1.86 -0.20 12.35
CA LYS A 73 2.29 -1.39 13.11
C LYS A 73 1.65 -1.51 14.49
N THR A 74 0.95 -0.49 14.98
CA THR A 74 0.26 -0.51 16.28
C THR A 74 -1.23 -0.84 16.21
N LEU A 75 -1.78 -0.90 14.98
CA LEU A 75 -3.17 -1.25 14.69
C LEU A 75 -3.33 -2.76 14.62
#